data_AF-A0A6I3X4R9-F1
#
_entry.id   AF-A0A6I3X4R9-F1
#
_cell.length_a   1.000
_cell.length_b   1.000
_cell.length_c   1.000
_cell.angle_alpha   90.00
_cell.angle_beta   90.00
_cell.angle_gamma   90.00
#
_symmetry.space_group_name_H-M   'P 1'
#
loop_
_entity.id
_entity.type
_entity.pdbx_description
1 polymer ?
#
loop_
_entity_poly.entity_id
_entity_poly.type
_entity_poly.pdbx_seq_one_letter_code
_entity_poly.pdbx_strand_id
1 'polypeptide(L)'
;MFRRVGSAAVIALLGSIAGVAMFGVGRADAHAGLEASTPAASSVLDSSPPLIALNFDEDIEVPLASITLYDQNGTLLPLGSPRAGTDGSIVEASVPTVGDGTYAVVWRVTSADGHVVNGAFSFQIGTGGGVDSAQLINSVLNGARAEPGVGRGLGFARFASFLGAALLIGGLFMVMTADVDAEHARPTRRLLWCGWVLLGVAAFANFALLGANSQAGSISDMFNTSVWGDVAGTRTGGLLLMRLGLVVAFIPVLLFVNRSQRTWWPLSVPLLGLLTVFTFSGAGHPSVTTPPALWMGVDAVHFGAIAVWIGALAMMAFGGRAWLRDEHLVRSVKAFSRMATIGIPLIVISGVVQTWKLAGGFGNLTDTTWGRILLAKSAVAVLLVTLGGASRWLLKHEGPGGLRRMVITETLCGLAVLGLAAGLVAQPPTLAERSKVFTASLTEAGVIVDVSITPGRVGSNEVHLVITPPGGNLTPVVGTTARMSLPARGIPSVPVTLQASGSNHYTGSITLPFAGEWTLEIVVEPKANQTVLLSSAVPIP
;
A
#
# COMPACT_ATOMS: atom_id res chain seq x y z
N MET A 1 -35.67 -28.38 -1.76
CA MET A 1 -35.58 -26.92 -2.01
C MET A 1 -34.53 -26.22 -1.15
N PHE A 2 -34.36 -26.56 0.14
CA PHE A 2 -33.40 -25.93 1.08
C PHE A 2 -31.89 -26.11 0.79
N ARG A 3 -31.48 -27.04 -0.08
CA ARG A 3 -30.06 -27.24 -0.44
C ARG A 3 -29.50 -26.19 -1.41
N ARG A 4 -30.35 -25.58 -2.25
CA ARG A 4 -29.92 -24.59 -3.27
C ARG A 4 -29.87 -23.15 -2.73
N VAL A 5 -30.71 -22.83 -1.76
CA VAL A 5 -30.77 -21.51 -1.11
C VAL A 5 -29.51 -21.23 -0.28
N GLY A 6 -28.94 -22.24 0.37
CA GLY A 6 -27.68 -22.11 1.10
C GLY A 6 -26.47 -21.80 0.21
N SER A 7 -26.43 -22.32 -1.02
CA SER A 7 -25.36 -22.03 -1.98
C SER A 7 -25.47 -20.62 -2.54
N ALA A 8 -26.67 -20.16 -2.88
CA ALA A 8 -26.89 -18.81 -3.40
C ALA A 8 -26.60 -17.72 -2.35
N ALA A 9 -26.99 -17.93 -1.09
CA ALA A 9 -26.69 -17.00 0.01
C ALA A 9 -25.19 -16.96 0.35
N VAL A 10 -24.49 -18.10 0.30
CA VAL A 10 -23.04 -18.16 0.51
C VAL A 10 -22.29 -17.53 -0.67
N ILE A 11 -22.73 -17.73 -1.91
CA ILE A 11 -22.16 -17.09 -3.11
C ILE A 11 -22.41 -15.57 -3.08
N ALA A 12 -23.62 -15.14 -2.72
CA ALA A 12 -23.94 -13.72 -2.56
C ALA A 12 -23.10 -13.08 -1.45
N LEU A 13 -22.90 -13.79 -0.33
CA LEU A 13 -22.12 -13.30 0.80
C LEU A 13 -20.61 -13.25 0.51
N LEU A 14 -20.05 -14.29 -0.13
CA LEU A 14 -18.68 -14.29 -0.65
C LEU A 14 -18.50 -13.22 -1.73
N GLY A 15 -19.51 -12.99 -2.57
CA GLY A 15 -19.57 -11.91 -3.54
C GLY A 15 -19.58 -10.52 -2.89
N SER A 16 -20.28 -10.33 -1.77
CA SER A 16 -20.25 -9.07 -1.01
C SER A 16 -18.98 -8.89 -0.18
N ILE A 17 -18.33 -9.95 0.31
CA ILE A 17 -17.02 -9.88 0.98
C ILE A 17 -15.91 -9.56 -0.04
N ALA A 18 -15.95 -10.19 -1.22
CA ALA A 18 -15.13 -9.80 -2.37
C ALA A 18 -15.46 -8.38 -2.83
N GLY A 19 -16.74 -7.98 -2.79
CA GLY A 19 -17.20 -6.63 -3.05
C GLY A 19 -16.58 -5.60 -2.10
N VAL A 20 -16.55 -5.84 -0.79
CA VAL A 20 -15.89 -4.95 0.18
C VAL A 20 -14.38 -4.86 -0.06
N ALA A 21 -13.73 -5.95 -0.48
CA ALA A 21 -12.33 -5.91 -0.93
C ALA A 21 -12.14 -5.16 -2.26
N MET A 22 -13.17 -5.09 -3.12
CA MET A 22 -13.16 -4.37 -4.40
C MET A 22 -13.50 -2.87 -4.28
N PHE A 23 -14.35 -2.49 -3.32
CA PHE A 23 -14.80 -1.10 -3.13
C PHE A 23 -13.88 -0.28 -2.21
N GLY A 24 -12.88 -0.92 -1.58
CA GLY A 24 -11.88 -0.28 -0.73
C GLY A 24 -10.61 0.22 -1.44
N VAL A 25 -10.52 0.12 -2.77
CA VAL A 25 -9.41 0.76 -3.51
C VAL A 25 -9.77 2.22 -3.78
N GLY A 26 -9.91 3.00 -2.69
CA GLY A 26 -9.67 4.42 -2.79
C GLY A 26 -8.27 4.61 -3.38
N ARG A 27 -8.10 5.66 -4.20
CA ARG A 27 -6.78 6.06 -4.71
C ARG A 27 -5.80 6.03 -3.54
N ALA A 28 -4.87 5.08 -3.57
CA ALA A 28 -3.77 5.06 -2.63
C ALA A 28 -2.83 6.17 -3.10
N ASP A 29 -3.06 7.38 -2.59
CA ASP A 29 -2.06 8.44 -2.62
C ASP A 29 -0.91 8.02 -1.68
N ALA A 30 0.30 8.27 -2.13
CA ALA A 30 1.54 7.52 -1.92
C ALA A 30 2.02 7.25 -0.48
N HIS A 31 2.76 6.14 -0.32
CA HIS A 31 3.55 5.76 0.87
C HIS A 31 4.93 6.45 0.88
N ALA A 32 5.62 6.47 -0.26
CA ALA A 32 6.88 7.21 -0.45
C ALA A 32 6.59 8.60 -1.02
N GLY A 33 6.57 9.60 -0.14
CA GLY A 33 6.47 11.00 -0.52
C GLY A 33 7.82 11.51 -1.04
N LEU A 34 7.83 12.11 -2.23
CA LEU A 34 9.02 12.83 -2.69
C LEU A 34 9.21 14.05 -1.77
N GLU A 35 10.34 14.13 -1.08
CA GLU A 35 10.69 15.24 -0.19
C GLU A 35 11.40 16.35 -0.94
N ALA A 36 12.34 15.98 -1.80
CA ALA A 36 13.14 16.92 -2.59
C ALA A 36 13.65 16.26 -3.88
N SER A 37 14.06 17.08 -4.85
CA SER A 37 14.71 16.63 -6.07
C SER A 37 15.85 17.55 -6.48
N THR A 38 16.83 16.99 -7.18
CA THR A 38 17.86 17.73 -7.90
C THR A 38 17.85 17.26 -9.36
N PRO A 39 17.55 18.11 -10.35
CA PRO A 39 17.12 19.51 -10.22
C PRO A 39 15.83 19.67 -9.41
N ALA A 40 15.64 20.82 -8.80
CA ALA A 40 14.41 21.13 -8.09
C ALA A 40 13.22 21.23 -9.07
N ALA A 41 12.04 20.84 -8.62
CA ALA A 41 10.82 20.96 -9.43
C ALA A 41 10.60 22.42 -9.87
N SER A 42 10.33 22.62 -11.16
CA SER A 42 10.22 23.92 -11.82
C SER A 42 11.47 24.80 -11.64
N SER A 43 12.67 24.22 -11.56
CA SER A 43 13.91 25.02 -11.59
C SER A 43 14.32 25.42 -13.01
N VAL A 44 15.00 26.55 -13.17
CA VAL A 44 15.72 26.91 -14.40
C VAL A 44 17.22 26.73 -14.17
N LEU A 45 17.88 26.00 -15.06
CA LEU A 45 19.30 25.71 -15.01
C LEU A 45 20.04 26.41 -16.15
N ASP A 46 21.25 26.90 -15.89
CA ASP A 46 22.10 27.50 -16.93
C ASP A 46 22.69 26.45 -17.89
N SER A 47 22.76 25.19 -17.47
CA SER A 47 23.33 24.09 -18.24
C SER A 47 22.72 22.74 -17.85
N SER A 48 22.95 21.73 -18.69
CA SER A 48 22.52 20.35 -18.43
C SER A 48 22.98 19.86 -17.06
N PRO A 49 22.08 19.36 -16.20
CA PRO A 49 22.49 18.74 -14.94
C PRO A 49 23.25 17.44 -15.23
N PRO A 50 24.22 17.05 -14.39
CA PRO A 50 24.94 15.79 -14.58
C PRO A 50 24.11 14.57 -14.16
N LEU A 51 23.11 14.76 -13.30
CA LEU A 51 22.25 13.70 -12.77
C LEU A 51 20.87 14.25 -12.36
N ILE A 52 19.92 13.33 -12.23
CA ILE A 52 18.66 13.53 -11.50
C ILE A 52 18.77 12.74 -10.19
N ALA A 53 18.48 13.36 -9.05
CA ALA A 53 18.37 12.74 -7.74
C ALA A 53 16.99 13.00 -7.15
N LEU A 54 16.36 11.95 -6.60
CA LEU A 54 15.04 11.98 -5.97
C LEU A 54 15.20 11.53 -4.53
N ASN A 55 14.82 12.37 -3.57
CA ASN A 55 14.88 12.06 -2.13
C ASN A 55 13.47 11.79 -1.60
N PHE A 56 13.27 10.63 -0.97
CA PHE A 56 11.99 10.17 -0.42
C PHE A 56 12.01 10.15 1.11
N ASP A 57 10.82 10.11 1.72
CA ASP A 57 10.65 10.01 3.17
C ASP A 57 10.78 8.56 3.71
N GLU A 58 11.02 7.60 2.83
CA GLU A 58 11.29 6.20 3.16
C GLU A 58 12.29 5.54 2.19
N ASP A 59 12.84 4.40 2.60
CA ASP A 59 13.77 3.61 1.78
C ASP A 59 13.09 3.06 0.51
N ILE A 60 13.85 3.01 -0.59
CA ILE A 60 13.39 2.57 -1.91
C ILE A 60 14.09 1.28 -2.35
N GLU A 61 13.32 0.36 -2.92
CA GLU A 61 13.80 -0.82 -3.64
C GLU A 61 14.34 -0.41 -5.02
N VAL A 62 15.56 0.12 -5.04
CA VAL A 62 16.25 0.67 -6.23
C VAL A 62 16.22 -0.25 -7.47
N PRO A 63 16.34 -1.59 -7.39
CA PRO A 63 16.23 -2.46 -8.56
C PRO A 63 14.89 -2.34 -9.30
N LEU A 64 13.84 -1.87 -8.63
CA LEU A 64 12.52 -1.63 -9.21
C LEU A 64 12.25 -0.15 -9.52
N ALA A 65 13.24 0.73 -9.35
CA ALA A 65 13.10 2.15 -9.64
C ALA A 65 13.22 2.43 -11.14
N SER A 66 12.42 3.37 -11.61
CA SER A 66 12.47 3.91 -12.97
C SER A 66 12.46 5.42 -12.90
N ILE A 67 13.41 6.05 -13.61
CA ILE A 67 13.47 7.49 -13.85
C ILE A 67 13.54 7.66 -15.36
N THR A 68 12.65 8.47 -15.89
CA THR A 68 12.54 8.76 -17.33
C THR A 68 12.52 10.26 -17.54
N LEU A 69 13.26 10.72 -18.55
CA LEU A 69 13.34 12.12 -18.92
C LEU A 69 12.66 12.33 -20.26
N TYR A 70 11.78 13.32 -20.34
CA TYR A 70 11.11 13.72 -21.57
C TYR A 70 11.52 15.13 -21.95
N ASP A 71 11.75 15.37 -23.25
CA ASP A 71 11.94 16.71 -23.77
C ASP A 71 10.61 17.47 -23.92
N GLN A 72 10.68 18.72 -24.38
CA GLN A 72 9.54 19.61 -24.58
C GLN A 72 8.51 19.11 -25.63
N ASN A 73 8.88 18.13 -26.45
CA ASN A 73 7.99 17.50 -27.44
C ASN A 73 7.37 16.19 -26.91
N GLY A 74 7.68 15.80 -25.66
CA GLY A 74 7.29 14.50 -25.10
C GLY A 74 8.13 13.34 -25.63
N THR A 75 9.31 13.60 -26.19
CA THR A 75 10.24 12.57 -26.65
C THR A 75 11.04 12.04 -25.47
N LEU A 76 11.06 10.71 -25.31
CA LEU A 76 11.84 10.06 -24.28
C LEU A 76 13.35 10.21 -24.57
N LEU A 77 14.09 10.70 -23.58
CA LEU A 77 15.54 10.79 -23.59
C LEU A 77 16.14 9.67 -22.72
N PRO A 78 17.18 8.97 -23.20
CA PRO A 78 17.82 7.91 -22.45
C PRO A 78 18.56 8.50 -21.24
N LEU A 79 18.38 7.87 -20.08
CA LEU A 79 19.16 8.13 -18.86
C LEU A 79 20.04 6.93 -18.52
N GLY A 80 21.01 7.13 -17.63
CA GLY A 80 21.67 6.01 -16.96
C GLY A 80 20.68 5.24 -16.09
N SER A 81 20.93 3.94 -15.88
CA SER A 81 20.09 3.11 -15.00
C SER A 81 20.03 3.70 -13.58
N PRO A 82 18.85 3.70 -12.92
CA PRO A 82 18.72 4.16 -11.55
C PRO A 82 19.65 3.42 -10.58
N ARG A 83 20.20 4.14 -9.62
CA ARG A 83 21.07 3.61 -8.56
C ARG A 83 20.76 4.28 -7.22
N ALA A 84 21.18 3.65 -6.13
CA ALA A 84 21.11 4.25 -4.80
C ALA A 84 22.04 5.48 -4.73
N GLY A 85 21.58 6.54 -4.06
CA GLY A 85 22.37 7.72 -3.76
C GLY A 85 23.20 7.55 -2.49
N THR A 86 23.24 8.60 -1.66
CA THR A 86 24.00 8.61 -0.40
C THR A 86 23.43 7.68 0.67
N ASP A 87 22.12 7.39 0.61
CA ASP A 87 21.41 6.44 1.46
C ASP A 87 20.28 5.72 0.68
N GLY A 88 19.50 4.91 1.39
CA GLY A 88 18.45 4.07 0.82
C GLY A 88 17.19 4.82 0.38
N SER A 89 16.99 6.08 0.79
CA SER A 89 15.84 6.89 0.40
C SER A 89 16.12 7.79 -0.81
N ILE A 90 17.36 7.78 -1.33
CA ILE A 90 17.75 8.58 -2.50
C ILE A 90 17.98 7.68 -3.72
N VAL A 91 17.32 8.02 -4.83
CA VAL A 91 17.51 7.37 -6.14
C VAL A 91 18.10 8.36 -7.14
N GLU A 92 19.19 7.97 -7.79
CA GLU A 92 19.90 8.78 -8.78
C GLU A 92 19.87 8.14 -10.18
N ALA A 93 19.83 8.97 -11.23
CA ALA A 93 20.08 8.56 -12.61
C ALA A 93 20.96 9.59 -13.32
N SER A 94 21.99 9.15 -14.03
CA SER A 94 22.87 10.04 -14.79
C SER A 94 22.16 10.61 -16.01
N VAL A 95 22.40 11.90 -16.29
CA VAL A 95 21.80 12.62 -17.41
C VAL A 95 22.88 12.88 -18.47
N PRO A 96 22.70 12.41 -19.73
CA PRO A 96 23.56 12.83 -20.83
C PRO A 96 23.47 14.34 -21.06
N THR A 97 24.49 14.95 -21.67
CA THR A 97 24.42 16.38 -22.01
C THR A 97 23.22 16.64 -22.94
N VAL A 98 22.25 17.42 -22.45
CA VAL A 98 21.08 17.86 -23.20
C VAL A 98 21.14 19.38 -23.45
N GLY A 99 20.44 19.85 -24.48
CA GLY A 99 20.43 21.27 -24.85
C GLY A 99 19.40 22.10 -24.07
N ASP A 100 19.25 23.37 -24.46
CA ASP A 100 18.20 24.24 -23.96
C ASP A 100 16.79 23.67 -24.23
N GLY A 101 15.88 23.83 -23.28
CA GLY A 101 14.51 23.33 -23.40
C GLY A 101 13.82 23.12 -22.06
N THR A 102 12.52 22.84 -22.12
CA THR A 102 11.73 22.36 -20.99
C THR A 102 11.75 20.83 -20.96
N TYR A 103 11.96 20.26 -19.79
CA TYR A 103 12.07 18.82 -19.59
C TYR A 103 11.09 18.35 -18.50
N ALA A 104 10.57 17.13 -18.65
CA ALA A 104 9.77 16.47 -17.62
C ALA A 104 10.48 15.21 -17.11
N VAL A 105 10.66 15.14 -15.80
CA VAL A 105 11.11 13.93 -15.09
C VAL A 105 9.88 13.17 -14.65
N VAL A 106 9.79 11.92 -15.05
CA VAL A 106 8.76 10.99 -14.59
C VAL A 106 9.45 9.85 -13.86
N TRP A 107 8.97 9.56 -12.66
CA TRP A 107 9.55 8.52 -11.82
C TRP A 107 8.50 7.51 -11.37
N ARG A 108 8.98 6.30 -11.12
CA ARG A 108 8.24 5.22 -10.51
C ARG A 108 9.18 4.46 -9.57
N VAL A 109 8.81 4.36 -8.30
CA VAL A 109 9.63 3.70 -7.28
C VAL A 109 8.79 2.73 -6.47
N THR A 110 9.43 1.73 -5.89
CA THR A 110 8.81 0.81 -4.94
C THR A 110 9.42 1.05 -3.58
N SER A 111 8.63 1.41 -2.58
CA SER A 111 9.07 1.56 -1.20
C SER A 111 9.53 0.22 -0.60
N ALA A 112 10.32 0.28 0.47
CA ALA A 112 10.80 -0.91 1.18
C ALA A 112 9.68 -1.78 1.77
N ASP A 113 8.46 -1.25 1.92
CA ASP A 113 7.27 -2.00 2.34
C ASP A 113 6.47 -2.62 1.18
N GLY A 114 6.93 -2.44 -0.07
CA GLY A 114 6.40 -3.07 -1.28
C GLY A 114 5.31 -2.28 -2.01
N HIS A 115 5.07 -1.01 -1.67
CA HIS A 115 4.13 -0.15 -2.38
C HIS A 115 4.79 0.59 -3.53
N VAL A 116 4.11 0.63 -4.68
CA VAL A 116 4.62 1.35 -5.85
C VAL A 116 4.02 2.75 -5.90
N VAL A 117 4.90 3.73 -6.03
CA VAL A 117 4.56 5.14 -6.15
C VAL A 117 5.11 5.69 -7.47
N ASN A 118 4.41 6.66 -8.05
CA ASN A 118 4.86 7.38 -9.22
C ASN A 118 4.60 8.87 -9.07
N GLY A 119 5.40 9.69 -9.74
CA GLY A 119 5.23 11.13 -9.79
C GLY A 119 5.96 11.73 -10.98
N ALA A 120 5.81 13.04 -11.14
CA ALA A 120 6.53 13.79 -12.16
C ALA A 120 6.71 15.23 -11.74
N PHE A 121 7.74 15.87 -12.27
CA PHE A 121 7.97 17.31 -12.21
C PHE A 121 8.67 17.77 -13.49
N SER A 122 8.68 19.07 -13.76
CA SER A 122 9.43 19.66 -14.87
C SER A 122 10.62 20.49 -14.39
N PHE A 123 11.59 20.73 -15.26
CA PHE A 123 12.62 21.76 -15.09
C PHE A 123 13.00 22.32 -16.46
N GLN A 124 13.67 23.46 -16.50
CA GLN A 124 14.09 24.11 -17.73
C GLN A 124 15.61 24.24 -17.79
N ILE A 125 16.20 24.14 -18.98
CA ILE A 125 17.60 24.47 -19.25
C ILE A 125 17.63 25.67 -20.21
N GLY A 126 18.42 26.67 -19.84
CA GLY A 126 18.70 27.84 -20.65
C GLY A 126 17.44 28.57 -21.10
N THR A 127 17.43 28.98 -22.37
CA THR A 127 16.43 29.91 -22.90
C THR A 127 15.22 29.25 -23.58
N GLY A 128 15.20 27.91 -23.60
CA GLY A 128 14.10 27.12 -24.15
C GLY A 128 12.87 27.11 -23.24
N GLY A 129 12.18 28.24 -23.15
CA GLY A 129 10.91 28.42 -22.42
C GLY A 129 9.77 28.78 -23.37
N GLY A 130 8.56 28.31 -23.07
CA GLY A 130 7.34 28.59 -23.86
C GLY A 130 6.37 27.42 -23.99
N VAL A 131 6.72 26.24 -23.48
CA VAL A 131 5.80 25.10 -23.35
C VAL A 131 5.18 25.12 -21.97
N ASP A 132 3.87 24.88 -21.90
CA ASP A 132 3.16 24.68 -20.63
C ASP A 132 3.70 23.41 -19.95
N SER A 133 4.52 23.60 -18.92
CA SER A 133 5.10 22.54 -18.08
C SER A 133 4.05 21.57 -17.53
N ALA A 134 2.87 22.08 -17.14
CA ALA A 134 1.80 21.25 -16.60
C ALA A 134 1.15 20.39 -17.70
N GLN A 135 1.01 20.93 -18.91
CA GLN A 135 0.54 20.16 -20.07
C GLN A 135 1.54 19.05 -20.43
N LEU A 136 2.84 19.34 -20.42
CA LEU A 136 3.89 18.33 -20.65
C LEU A 136 3.81 17.21 -19.59
N ILE A 137 3.77 17.55 -18.31
CA ILE A 137 3.64 16.55 -17.23
C ILE A 137 2.40 15.67 -17.43
N ASN A 138 1.25 16.27 -17.74
CA ASN A 138 0.00 15.53 -17.93
C ASN A 138 0.05 14.57 -19.13
N SER A 139 0.79 14.91 -20.19
CA SER A 139 0.92 14.05 -21.37
C SER A 139 1.81 12.83 -21.09
N VAL A 140 2.88 13.00 -20.31
CA VAL A 140 3.85 11.92 -20.03
C VAL A 140 3.49 11.07 -18.80
N LEU A 141 2.80 11.62 -17.80
CA LEU A 141 2.49 10.93 -16.54
C LEU A 141 1.50 9.77 -16.73
N ASN A 142 0.68 9.79 -17.79
CA ASN A 142 -0.26 8.69 -18.07
C ASN A 142 0.46 7.37 -18.35
N GLY A 143 1.66 7.40 -18.93
CA GLY A 143 2.50 6.21 -19.15
C GLY A 143 3.17 5.67 -17.88
N ALA A 144 3.15 6.45 -16.79
CA ALA A 144 3.84 6.10 -15.54
C ALA A 144 3.02 5.21 -14.60
N ARG A 145 1.77 4.90 -14.94
CA ARG A 145 0.81 4.19 -14.06
C ARG A 145 0.46 2.82 -14.62
N ALA A 146 0.52 1.80 -13.75
CA ALA A 146 -0.01 0.49 -14.07
C ALA A 146 -1.52 0.54 -14.29
N GLU A 147 -2.03 -0.40 -15.08
CA GLU A 147 -3.48 -0.53 -15.28
C GLU A 147 -4.21 -0.77 -13.95
N PRO A 148 -5.42 -0.22 -13.75
CA PRO A 148 -6.19 -0.44 -12.51
C PRO A 148 -6.43 -1.91 -12.17
N GLY A 149 -6.37 -2.80 -13.17
CA GLY A 149 -6.45 -4.25 -13.00
C GLY A 149 -5.34 -4.82 -12.14
N VAL A 150 -4.11 -4.29 -12.24
CA VAL A 150 -2.93 -4.78 -11.49
C VAL A 150 -3.12 -4.56 -10.00
N GLY A 151 -3.51 -3.34 -9.60
CA GLY A 151 -3.78 -3.01 -8.19
C GLY A 151 -4.90 -3.87 -7.58
N ARG A 152 -6.00 -4.10 -8.33
CA ARG A 152 -7.08 -5.01 -7.91
C ARG A 152 -6.61 -6.45 -7.79
N GLY A 153 -5.77 -6.90 -8.74
CA GLY A 153 -5.15 -8.22 -8.72
C GLY A 153 -4.29 -8.44 -7.49
N LEU A 154 -3.45 -7.46 -7.14
CA LEU A 154 -2.64 -7.47 -5.91
C LEU A 154 -3.53 -7.56 -4.66
N GLY A 155 -4.59 -6.75 -4.59
CA GLY A 155 -5.55 -6.83 -3.48
C GLY A 155 -6.18 -8.22 -3.32
N PHE A 156 -6.62 -8.82 -4.43
CA PHE A 156 -7.16 -10.18 -4.43
C PHE A 156 -6.12 -11.23 -4.04
N ALA A 157 -4.89 -11.13 -4.56
CA ALA A 157 -3.80 -12.03 -4.23
C ALA A 157 -3.43 -11.93 -2.74
N ARG A 158 -3.45 -10.75 -2.12
CA ARG A 158 -3.27 -10.60 -0.66
C ARG A 158 -4.37 -11.29 0.12
N PHE A 159 -5.63 -11.05 -0.22
CA PHE A 159 -6.78 -11.73 0.42
C PHE A 159 -6.67 -13.26 0.30
N ALA A 160 -6.39 -13.76 -0.90
CA ALA A 160 -6.23 -15.19 -1.15
C ALA A 160 -5.05 -15.79 -0.38
N SER A 161 -3.96 -15.03 -0.21
CA SER A 161 -2.81 -15.45 0.62
C SER A 161 -3.16 -15.55 2.09
N PHE A 162 -3.89 -14.57 2.65
CA PHE A 162 -4.36 -14.61 4.04
C PHE A 162 -5.33 -15.78 4.28
N LEU A 163 -6.28 -15.99 3.37
CA LEU A 163 -7.21 -17.10 3.43
C LEU A 163 -6.48 -18.45 3.31
N GLY A 164 -5.55 -18.57 2.36
CA GLY A 164 -4.73 -19.76 2.16
C GLY A 164 -3.92 -20.12 3.41
N ALA A 165 -3.26 -19.13 4.02
CA ALA A 165 -2.52 -19.28 5.26
C ALA A 165 -3.43 -19.69 6.44
N ALA A 166 -4.60 -19.06 6.60
CA ALA A 166 -5.55 -19.43 7.65
C ALA A 166 -6.06 -20.86 7.51
N LEU A 167 -6.48 -21.25 6.29
CA LEU A 167 -6.97 -22.60 6.01
C LEU A 167 -5.89 -23.66 6.18
N LEU A 168 -4.64 -23.38 5.76
CA LEU A 168 -3.54 -24.33 5.86
C LEU A 168 -3.00 -24.42 7.28
N ILE A 169 -2.51 -23.30 7.85
CA ILE A 169 -1.83 -23.28 9.15
C ILE A 169 -2.85 -23.52 10.27
N GLY A 170 -3.93 -22.74 10.31
CA GLY A 170 -4.96 -22.91 11.33
C GLY A 170 -5.72 -24.22 11.18
N GLY A 171 -5.91 -24.70 9.96
CA GLY A 171 -6.46 -26.02 9.69
C GLY A 171 -5.61 -27.16 10.23
N LEU A 172 -4.31 -27.18 9.91
CA LEU A 172 -3.37 -28.19 10.42
C LEU A 172 -3.27 -28.15 11.93
N PHE A 173 -3.23 -26.94 12.52
CA PHE A 173 -3.19 -26.77 13.97
C PHE A 173 -4.47 -27.30 14.65
N MET A 174 -5.63 -27.08 14.02
CA MET A 174 -6.90 -27.61 14.51
C MET A 174 -6.96 -29.14 14.40
N VAL A 175 -6.52 -29.73 13.29
CA VAL A 175 -6.41 -31.20 13.13
C VAL A 175 -5.49 -31.81 14.20
N MET A 176 -4.34 -31.17 14.45
CA MET A 176 -3.38 -31.57 15.48
C MET A 176 -3.96 -31.57 16.90
N THR A 177 -4.72 -30.53 17.24
CA THR A 177 -5.19 -30.32 18.62
C THR A 177 -6.52 -31.00 18.91
N ALA A 178 -7.40 -31.12 17.91
CA ALA A 178 -8.68 -31.81 18.05
C ALA A 178 -8.58 -33.33 17.86
N ASP A 179 -7.44 -33.82 17.34
CA ASP A 179 -7.17 -35.24 17.11
C ASP A 179 -8.26 -35.89 16.23
N VAL A 180 -8.65 -35.17 15.17
CA VAL A 180 -9.67 -35.60 14.22
C VAL A 180 -9.01 -36.42 13.12
N ASP A 181 -9.63 -37.55 12.79
CA ASP A 181 -9.12 -38.41 11.73
C ASP A 181 -9.29 -37.79 10.33
N ALA A 182 -8.26 -37.03 9.93
CA ALA A 182 -8.20 -36.37 8.63
C ALA A 182 -7.97 -37.35 7.46
N GLU A 183 -7.55 -38.59 7.73
CA GLU A 183 -7.30 -39.62 6.70
C GLU A 183 -8.61 -40.00 6.01
N HIS A 184 -9.67 -40.17 6.81
CA HIS A 184 -11.01 -40.55 6.34
C HIS A 184 -11.94 -39.35 6.11
N ALA A 185 -11.64 -38.17 6.66
CA ALA A 185 -12.42 -36.95 6.47
C ALA A 185 -12.08 -36.22 5.16
N ARG A 186 -12.57 -36.73 4.02
CA ARG A 186 -12.37 -36.14 2.68
C ARG A 186 -12.56 -34.61 2.61
N PRO A 187 -13.58 -33.98 3.22
CA PRO A 187 -13.76 -32.53 3.15
C PRO A 187 -12.68 -31.76 3.93
N THR A 188 -12.17 -32.30 5.04
CA THR A 188 -11.05 -31.71 5.79
C THR A 188 -9.80 -31.66 4.92
N ARG A 189 -9.44 -32.80 4.31
CA ARG A 189 -8.26 -32.87 3.43
C ARG A 189 -8.39 -31.94 2.23
N ARG A 190 -9.57 -31.87 1.61
CA ARG A 190 -9.85 -30.91 0.53
C ARG A 190 -9.62 -29.47 0.98
N LEU A 191 -10.10 -29.09 2.16
CA LEU A 191 -9.96 -27.72 2.66
C LEU A 191 -8.48 -27.36 2.94
N LEU A 192 -7.69 -28.29 3.46
CA LEU A 192 -6.24 -28.12 3.62
C LEU A 192 -5.52 -27.93 2.28
N TRP A 193 -5.82 -28.78 1.29
CA TRP A 193 -5.26 -28.64 -0.07
C TRP A 193 -5.74 -27.36 -0.76
N CYS A 194 -6.99 -26.93 -0.56
CA CYS A 194 -7.45 -25.63 -1.02
C CYS A 194 -6.64 -24.49 -0.38
N GLY A 195 -6.38 -24.56 0.93
CA GLY A 195 -5.52 -23.60 1.62
C GLY A 195 -4.10 -23.55 1.03
N TRP A 196 -3.52 -24.72 0.77
CA TRP A 196 -2.22 -24.86 0.12
C TRP A 196 -2.17 -24.28 -1.29
N VAL A 197 -3.15 -24.62 -2.15
CA VAL A 197 -3.26 -24.08 -3.51
C VAL A 197 -3.44 -22.56 -3.48
N LEU A 198 -4.34 -22.06 -2.62
CA LEU A 198 -4.58 -20.62 -2.48
C LEU A 198 -3.30 -19.91 -2.04
N LEU A 199 -2.59 -20.42 -1.04
CA LEU A 199 -1.34 -19.81 -0.56
C LEU A 199 -0.26 -19.79 -1.65
N GLY A 200 -0.08 -20.88 -2.38
CA GLY A 200 0.92 -20.97 -3.47
C GLY A 200 0.60 -20.09 -4.66
N VAL A 201 -0.62 -20.21 -5.21
CA VAL A 201 -1.06 -19.40 -6.36
C VAL A 201 -1.06 -17.92 -6.02
N ALA A 202 -1.51 -17.56 -4.82
CA ALA A 202 -1.55 -16.16 -4.41
C ALA A 202 -0.17 -15.58 -4.08
N ALA A 203 0.76 -16.39 -3.54
CA ALA A 203 2.15 -15.97 -3.36
C ALA A 203 2.83 -15.68 -4.72
N PHE A 204 2.64 -16.58 -5.70
CA PHE A 204 3.11 -16.35 -7.06
C PHE A 204 2.45 -15.12 -7.70
N ALA A 205 1.12 -14.99 -7.59
CA ALA A 205 0.41 -13.84 -8.15
C ALA A 205 0.88 -12.51 -7.53
N ASN A 206 1.14 -12.44 -6.22
CA ASN A 206 1.71 -11.24 -5.60
C ASN A 206 3.11 -10.93 -6.16
N PHE A 207 3.97 -11.93 -6.32
CA PHE A 207 5.33 -11.75 -6.85
C PHE A 207 5.28 -11.24 -8.31
N ALA A 208 4.49 -11.91 -9.14
CA ALA A 208 4.35 -11.60 -10.55
C ALA A 208 3.69 -10.23 -10.79
N LEU A 209 2.61 -9.92 -10.07
CA LEU A 209 1.92 -8.63 -10.18
C LEU A 209 2.73 -7.48 -9.57
N LEU A 210 3.64 -7.73 -8.62
CA LEU A 210 4.56 -6.71 -8.15
C LEU A 210 5.49 -6.25 -9.29
N GLY A 211 6.04 -7.18 -10.07
CA GLY A 211 6.85 -6.87 -11.26
C GLY A 211 6.07 -6.19 -12.39
N ALA A 212 4.80 -6.57 -12.60
CA ALA A 212 3.92 -5.86 -13.51
C ALA A 212 3.66 -4.43 -13.01
N ASN A 213 3.44 -4.27 -11.69
CA ASN A 213 3.20 -2.98 -11.09
C ASN A 213 4.43 -2.07 -11.14
N SER A 214 5.65 -2.58 -10.89
CA SER A 214 6.86 -1.75 -10.87
C SER A 214 7.18 -1.11 -12.24
N GLN A 215 6.77 -1.73 -13.34
CA GLN A 215 7.01 -1.22 -14.71
C GLN A 215 5.82 -0.47 -15.32
N ALA A 216 4.80 -0.11 -14.53
CA ALA A 216 3.57 0.50 -15.04
C ALA A 216 2.83 -0.39 -16.07
N GLY A 217 2.91 -1.71 -15.90
CA GLY A 217 2.33 -2.68 -16.83
C GLY A 217 0.84 -2.97 -16.62
N SER A 218 0.41 -4.00 -17.32
CA SER A 218 -0.91 -4.62 -17.34
C SER A 218 -0.92 -5.94 -16.56
N ILE A 219 -2.10 -6.56 -16.41
CA ILE A 219 -2.19 -7.91 -15.80
C ILE A 219 -1.39 -8.95 -16.60
N SER A 220 -1.33 -8.83 -17.94
CA SER A 220 -0.56 -9.78 -18.77
C SER A 220 0.94 -9.78 -18.47
N ASP A 221 1.48 -8.65 -17.99
CA ASP A 221 2.90 -8.52 -17.67
C ASP A 221 3.30 -9.32 -16.42
N MET A 222 2.35 -9.94 -15.71
CA MET A 222 2.66 -10.90 -14.64
C MET A 222 3.52 -12.07 -15.14
N PHE A 223 3.44 -12.41 -16.44
CA PHE A 223 4.24 -13.47 -17.04
C PHE A 223 5.53 -12.96 -17.70
N ASN A 224 5.81 -11.67 -17.63
CA ASN A 224 7.07 -11.12 -18.14
C ASN A 224 8.21 -11.42 -17.17
N THR A 225 9.05 -12.38 -17.54
CA THR A 225 10.17 -12.83 -16.71
C THR A 225 11.35 -11.86 -16.67
N SER A 226 11.38 -10.82 -17.53
CA SER A 226 12.52 -9.90 -17.61
C SER A 226 12.79 -9.16 -16.30
N VAL A 227 11.75 -8.94 -15.48
CA VAL A 227 11.85 -8.24 -14.18
C VAL A 227 11.78 -9.14 -12.97
N TRP A 228 11.61 -10.45 -13.15
CA TRP A 228 11.55 -11.36 -12.01
C TRP A 228 12.86 -11.40 -11.24
N GLY A 229 14.00 -11.17 -11.91
CA GLY A 229 15.30 -11.02 -11.26
C GLY A 229 15.32 -9.80 -10.32
N ASP A 230 14.85 -8.65 -10.81
CA ASP A 230 14.80 -7.41 -10.03
C ASP A 230 13.84 -7.54 -8.85
N VAL A 231 12.66 -8.12 -9.08
CA VAL A 231 11.68 -8.40 -8.01
C VAL A 231 12.29 -9.35 -6.98
N ALA A 232 12.93 -10.44 -7.40
CA ALA A 232 13.58 -11.40 -6.50
C ALA A 232 14.71 -10.77 -5.66
N GLY A 233 15.37 -9.73 -6.18
CA GLY A 233 16.40 -8.97 -5.47
C GLY A 233 15.86 -8.06 -4.36
N THR A 234 14.56 -7.74 -4.38
CA THR A 234 13.91 -6.94 -3.33
C THR A 234 13.61 -7.74 -2.07
N ARG A 235 13.43 -7.05 -0.94
CA ARG A 235 12.98 -7.69 0.32
C ARG A 235 11.66 -8.41 0.13
N THR A 236 10.68 -7.72 -0.46
CA THR A 236 9.32 -8.24 -0.65
C THR A 236 9.32 -9.46 -1.57
N GLY A 237 10.03 -9.40 -2.70
CA GLY A 237 10.15 -10.53 -3.61
C GLY A 237 10.86 -11.73 -3.00
N GLY A 238 11.97 -11.50 -2.26
CA GLY A 238 12.67 -12.56 -1.53
C GLY A 238 11.76 -13.28 -0.52
N LEU A 239 10.93 -12.55 0.24
CA LEU A 239 9.98 -13.14 1.18
C LEU A 239 8.84 -13.90 0.48
N LEU A 240 8.40 -13.45 -0.69
CA LEU A 240 7.41 -14.18 -1.51
C LEU A 240 8.00 -15.48 -2.08
N LEU A 241 9.26 -15.48 -2.52
CA LEU A 241 9.98 -16.69 -2.94
C LEU A 241 10.19 -17.66 -1.77
N MET A 242 10.58 -17.15 -0.60
CA MET A 242 10.64 -17.95 0.63
C MET A 242 9.29 -18.59 0.94
N ARG A 243 8.18 -17.84 0.80
CA ARG A 243 6.81 -18.36 0.99
C ARG A 243 6.47 -19.47 0.00
N LEU A 244 6.88 -19.36 -1.27
CA LEU A 244 6.73 -20.44 -2.26
C LEU A 244 7.53 -21.69 -1.87
N GLY A 245 8.76 -21.52 -1.36
CA GLY A 245 9.55 -22.62 -0.80
C GLY A 245 8.86 -23.30 0.39
N LEU A 246 8.27 -22.51 1.29
CA LEU A 246 7.49 -23.02 2.42
C LEU A 246 6.23 -23.76 1.98
N VAL A 247 5.54 -23.30 0.93
CA VAL A 247 4.41 -24.03 0.32
C VAL A 247 4.86 -25.43 -0.12
N VAL A 248 6.01 -25.56 -0.78
CA VAL A 248 6.58 -26.89 -1.11
C VAL A 248 6.87 -27.71 0.15
N ALA A 249 7.43 -27.09 1.19
CA ALA A 249 7.73 -27.75 2.47
C ALA A 249 6.49 -28.27 3.22
N PHE A 250 5.28 -27.75 2.94
CA PHE A 250 4.04 -28.30 3.48
C PHE A 250 3.56 -29.58 2.79
N ILE A 251 4.07 -29.95 1.61
CA ILE A 251 3.61 -31.14 0.86
C ILE A 251 3.74 -32.42 1.68
N PRO A 252 4.90 -32.74 2.31
CA PRO A 252 5.00 -33.93 3.15
C PRO A 252 3.98 -33.92 4.29
N VAL A 253 3.81 -32.78 4.97
CA VAL A 253 2.83 -32.66 6.06
C VAL A 253 1.43 -33.00 5.56
N LEU A 254 1.01 -32.49 4.39
CA LEU A 254 -0.30 -32.74 3.80
C LEU A 254 -0.50 -34.19 3.33
N LEU A 255 0.56 -34.88 2.92
CA LEU A 255 0.52 -36.28 2.49
C LEU A 255 0.50 -37.28 3.66
N PHE A 256 1.03 -36.87 4.82
CA PHE A 256 1.19 -37.73 5.99
C PHE A 256 0.36 -37.32 7.21
N VAL A 257 -0.40 -36.21 7.13
CA VAL A 257 -1.29 -35.79 8.20
C VAL A 257 -2.24 -36.93 8.58
N ASN A 258 -2.23 -37.27 9.87
CA ASN A 258 -3.02 -38.35 10.45
C ASN A 258 -2.72 -39.79 9.94
N ARG A 259 -1.55 -40.03 9.33
CA ARG A 259 -1.00 -41.39 9.24
C ARG A 259 -0.35 -41.79 10.57
N SER A 260 -0.06 -43.09 10.75
CA SER A 260 0.71 -43.69 11.88
C SER A 260 2.01 -42.92 12.29
N GLN A 261 2.48 -42.01 11.44
CA GLN A 261 3.65 -41.15 11.59
C GLN A 261 3.41 -39.90 12.46
N ARG A 262 2.82 -40.03 13.66
CA ARG A 262 2.52 -38.89 14.56
C ARG A 262 3.76 -38.19 15.16
N THR A 263 4.96 -38.72 14.96
CA THR A 263 6.17 -38.28 15.68
C THR A 263 6.80 -36.99 15.15
N TRP A 264 6.69 -36.67 13.86
CA TRP A 264 7.43 -35.54 13.26
C TRP A 264 6.54 -34.37 12.82
N TRP A 265 5.40 -34.63 12.18
CA TRP A 265 4.58 -33.56 11.59
C TRP A 265 3.98 -32.59 12.63
N PRO A 266 3.63 -32.99 13.88
CA PRO A 266 3.17 -32.04 14.89
C PRO A 266 4.26 -31.05 15.33
N LEU A 267 5.54 -31.40 15.16
CA LEU A 267 6.67 -30.50 15.39
C LEU A 267 6.91 -29.58 14.17
N SER A 268 6.66 -30.09 12.96
CA SER A 268 6.83 -29.31 11.72
C SER A 268 5.75 -28.25 11.53
N VAL A 269 4.49 -28.49 11.95
CA VAL A 269 3.37 -27.55 11.74
C VAL A 269 3.62 -26.18 12.41
N PRO A 270 3.97 -26.09 13.70
CA PRO A 270 4.28 -24.80 14.33
C PRO A 270 5.47 -24.09 13.66
N LEU A 271 6.53 -24.82 13.32
CA LEU A 271 7.72 -24.25 12.68
C LEU A 271 7.40 -23.67 11.30
N LEU A 272 6.81 -24.47 10.41
CA LEU A 272 6.44 -24.04 9.05
C LEU A 272 5.38 -22.93 9.10
N GLY A 273 4.43 -23.03 10.03
CA GLY A 273 3.42 -21.99 10.26
C GLY A 273 4.05 -20.68 10.68
N LEU A 274 4.96 -20.70 11.66
CA LEU A 274 5.67 -19.51 12.14
C LEU A 274 6.51 -18.87 11.04
N LEU A 275 7.33 -19.66 10.33
CA LEU A 275 8.13 -19.16 9.21
C LEU A 275 7.25 -18.53 8.13
N THR A 276 6.11 -19.15 7.80
CA THR A 276 5.16 -18.63 6.82
C THR A 276 4.58 -17.30 7.27
N VAL A 277 4.12 -17.21 8.53
CA VAL A 277 3.59 -15.97 9.12
C VAL A 277 4.63 -14.84 9.08
N PHE A 278 5.90 -15.13 9.42
CA PHE A 278 6.97 -14.13 9.33
C PHE A 278 7.19 -13.60 7.91
N THR A 279 6.95 -14.40 6.85
CA THR A 279 7.00 -13.88 5.48
C THR A 279 5.93 -12.84 5.16
N PHE A 280 4.83 -12.79 5.92
CA PHE A 280 3.83 -11.71 5.78
C PHE A 280 4.29 -10.47 6.53
N SER A 281 4.71 -10.62 7.79
CA SER A 281 5.14 -9.50 8.64
C SER A 281 6.39 -8.80 8.13
N GLY A 282 7.31 -9.55 7.50
CA GLY A 282 8.51 -8.99 6.87
C GLY A 282 8.26 -8.27 5.54
N ALA A 283 7.11 -8.49 4.91
CA ALA A 283 6.77 -7.95 3.58
C ALA A 283 5.75 -6.79 3.68
N GLY A 284 5.66 -6.11 4.82
CA GLY A 284 4.78 -4.95 5.00
C GLY A 284 5.30 -3.98 6.06
N HIS A 285 4.45 -3.03 6.45
CA HIS A 285 4.71 -1.95 7.41
C HIS A 285 5.55 -2.32 8.65
N PRO A 286 5.33 -3.47 9.33
CA PRO A 286 6.10 -3.81 10.52
C PRO A 286 7.62 -3.93 10.27
N SER A 287 8.01 -4.23 9.03
CA SER A 287 9.41 -4.45 8.63
C SER A 287 10.24 -3.18 8.43
N VAL A 288 9.56 -2.03 8.28
CA VAL A 288 10.16 -0.68 8.17
C VAL A 288 9.90 0.16 9.43
N THR A 289 9.16 -0.38 10.41
CA THR A 289 8.90 0.30 11.68
C THR A 289 10.04 0.06 12.67
N THR A 290 10.67 1.11 13.19
CA THR A 290 11.80 0.96 14.13
C THR A 290 11.36 0.60 15.56
N PRO A 291 11.98 -0.41 16.21
CA PRO A 291 12.93 -1.39 15.67
C PRO A 291 12.23 -2.55 14.91
N PRO A 292 12.68 -2.93 13.69
CA PRO A 292 11.92 -3.85 12.82
C PRO A 292 11.58 -5.21 13.43
N ALA A 293 12.55 -5.86 14.09
CA ALA A 293 12.35 -7.20 14.64
C ALA A 293 11.21 -7.28 15.67
N LEU A 294 11.05 -6.22 16.48
CA LEU A 294 9.97 -6.15 17.47
C LEU A 294 8.61 -6.08 16.77
N TRP A 295 8.45 -5.15 15.83
CA TRP A 295 7.17 -4.90 15.17
C TRP A 295 6.77 -6.04 14.24
N MET A 296 7.72 -6.63 13.53
CA MET A 296 7.51 -7.90 12.81
C MET A 296 7.04 -9.01 13.74
N GLY A 297 7.60 -9.12 14.94
CA GLY A 297 7.18 -10.10 15.95
C GLY A 297 5.75 -9.86 16.45
N VAL A 298 5.38 -8.61 16.73
CA VAL A 298 4.02 -8.25 17.16
C VAL A 298 3.00 -8.54 16.06
N ASP A 299 3.29 -8.20 14.81
CA ASP A 299 2.42 -8.53 13.67
C ASP A 299 2.32 -10.03 13.44
N ALA A 300 3.44 -10.77 13.54
CA ALA A 300 3.44 -12.22 13.41
C ALA A 300 2.55 -12.90 14.47
N VAL A 301 2.58 -12.42 15.72
CA VAL A 301 1.66 -12.90 16.78
C VAL A 301 0.21 -12.56 16.42
N HIS A 302 -0.07 -11.35 15.94
CA HIS A 302 -1.41 -10.92 15.54
C HIS A 302 -1.97 -11.80 14.41
N PHE A 303 -1.27 -11.87 13.28
CA PHE A 303 -1.70 -12.60 12.11
C PHE A 303 -1.71 -14.11 12.35
N GLY A 304 -0.72 -14.66 13.05
CA GLY A 304 -0.68 -16.07 13.43
C GLY A 304 -1.88 -16.48 14.28
N ALA A 305 -2.25 -15.69 15.29
CA ALA A 305 -3.42 -15.95 16.11
C ALA A 305 -4.73 -15.87 15.30
N ILE A 306 -4.86 -14.91 14.39
CA ILE A 306 -6.01 -14.80 13.46
C ILE A 306 -6.09 -16.03 12.56
N ALA A 307 -4.98 -16.43 11.94
CA ALA A 307 -4.91 -17.58 11.03
C ALA A 307 -5.34 -18.87 11.73
N VAL A 308 -4.86 -19.08 12.96
CA VAL A 308 -5.22 -20.22 13.81
C VAL A 308 -6.71 -20.20 14.17
N TRP A 309 -7.26 -19.05 14.54
CA TRP A 309 -8.66 -18.91 14.93
C TRP A 309 -9.63 -19.11 13.77
N ILE A 310 -9.43 -18.39 12.66
CA ILE A 310 -10.29 -18.47 11.47
C ILE A 310 -10.15 -19.83 10.78
N GLY A 311 -8.94 -20.39 10.73
CA GLY A 311 -8.70 -21.73 10.19
C GLY A 311 -9.47 -22.81 10.96
N ALA A 312 -9.49 -22.73 12.28
CA ALA A 312 -10.26 -23.66 13.11
C ALA A 312 -11.77 -23.54 12.90
N LEU A 313 -12.31 -22.32 12.79
CA LEU A 313 -13.71 -22.09 12.43
C LEU A 313 -14.06 -22.70 11.08
N ALA A 314 -13.21 -22.48 10.07
CA ALA A 314 -13.42 -23.03 8.73
C ALA A 314 -13.42 -24.57 8.73
N MET A 315 -12.54 -25.21 9.51
CA MET A 315 -12.54 -26.67 9.67
C MET A 315 -13.85 -27.16 10.31
N MET A 316 -14.34 -26.50 11.36
CA MET A 316 -15.60 -26.88 12.00
C MET A 316 -16.83 -26.63 11.10
N ALA A 317 -16.83 -25.56 10.30
CA ALA A 317 -17.92 -25.22 9.38
C ALA A 317 -17.98 -26.13 8.14
N PHE A 318 -16.82 -26.39 7.54
CA PHE A 318 -16.68 -26.92 6.18
C PHE A 318 -15.80 -28.18 6.07
N GLY A 319 -15.06 -28.55 7.13
CA GLY A 319 -14.24 -29.77 7.19
C GLY A 319 -15.04 -31.07 7.21
N GLY A 320 -16.37 -30.99 7.26
CA GLY A 320 -17.30 -32.12 7.14
C GLY A 320 -18.05 -32.41 8.43
N ARG A 321 -18.94 -33.40 8.41
CA ARG A 321 -19.76 -33.74 9.58
C ARG A 321 -18.94 -34.25 10.75
N ALA A 322 -17.78 -34.87 10.51
CA ALA A 322 -16.93 -35.46 11.54
C ALA A 322 -16.60 -34.50 12.70
N TRP A 323 -16.43 -33.20 12.43
CA TRP A 323 -16.12 -32.17 13.42
C TRP A 323 -17.25 -31.87 14.41
N LEU A 324 -18.51 -32.16 14.02
CA LEU A 324 -19.71 -31.80 14.78
C LEU A 324 -20.59 -33.04 15.08
N ARG A 325 -19.98 -34.22 15.23
CA ARG A 325 -20.65 -35.46 15.68
C ARG A 325 -20.30 -35.75 17.12
N ASP A 326 -21.20 -36.36 17.88
CA ASP A 326 -21.08 -36.56 19.34
C ASP A 326 -19.69 -37.06 19.80
N GLU A 327 -19.13 -38.08 19.13
CA GLU A 327 -17.82 -38.66 19.48
C GLU A 327 -16.62 -37.68 19.37
N HIS A 328 -16.68 -36.75 18.42
CA HIS A 328 -15.61 -35.79 18.14
C HIS A 328 -15.96 -34.34 18.52
N LEU A 329 -17.25 -34.05 18.77
CA LEU A 329 -17.77 -32.72 19.03
C LEU A 329 -17.12 -32.13 20.27
N VAL A 330 -17.07 -32.90 21.37
CA VAL A 330 -16.48 -32.44 22.63
C VAL A 330 -14.99 -32.10 22.47
N ARG A 331 -14.23 -32.96 21.77
CA ARG A 331 -12.80 -32.72 21.51
C ARG A 331 -12.58 -31.49 20.63
N SER A 332 -13.34 -31.36 19.54
CA SER A 332 -13.25 -30.24 18.62
C SER A 332 -13.61 -28.91 19.29
N VAL A 333 -14.73 -28.88 20.03
CA VAL A 333 -15.15 -27.68 20.78
C VAL A 333 -14.13 -27.32 21.85
N LYS A 334 -13.56 -28.30 22.57
CA LYS A 334 -12.54 -28.05 23.60
C LYS A 334 -11.23 -27.53 23.01
N ALA A 335 -10.79 -28.09 21.88
CA ALA A 335 -9.61 -27.61 21.15
C ALA A 335 -9.82 -26.17 20.67
N PHE A 336 -10.93 -25.92 19.97
CA PHE A 336 -11.29 -24.58 19.52
C PHE A 336 -11.40 -23.58 20.66
N SER A 337 -12.08 -23.95 21.76
CA SER A 337 -12.26 -23.06 22.91
C SER A 337 -10.92 -22.71 23.57
N ARG A 338 -9.96 -23.63 23.63
CA ARG A 338 -8.60 -23.34 24.13
C ARG A 338 -7.88 -22.35 23.22
N MET A 339 -7.95 -22.58 21.91
CA MET A 339 -7.37 -21.69 20.90
C MET A 339 -7.96 -20.29 20.98
N ALA A 340 -9.30 -20.17 21.08
CA ALA A 340 -9.97 -18.88 21.21
C ALA A 340 -9.64 -18.15 22.52
N THR A 341 -9.53 -18.88 23.64
CA THR A 341 -9.23 -18.29 24.96
C THR A 341 -7.84 -17.62 25.00
N ILE A 342 -6.86 -18.18 24.28
CA ILE A 342 -5.51 -17.61 24.19
C ILE A 342 -5.41 -16.63 23.01
N GLY A 343 -5.96 -17.01 21.85
CA GLY A 343 -5.86 -16.28 20.60
C GLY A 343 -6.55 -14.92 20.64
N ILE A 344 -7.76 -14.82 21.20
CA ILE A 344 -8.51 -13.56 21.23
C ILE A 344 -7.74 -12.46 22.00
N PRO A 345 -7.25 -12.69 23.24
CA PRO A 345 -6.40 -11.71 23.93
C PRO A 345 -5.16 -11.32 23.12
N LEU A 346 -4.46 -12.29 22.51
CA LEU A 346 -3.29 -12.00 21.67
C LEU A 346 -3.65 -11.09 20.51
N ILE A 347 -4.74 -11.37 19.79
CA ILE A 347 -5.21 -10.57 18.64
C ILE A 347 -5.56 -9.15 19.09
N VAL A 348 -6.30 -9.00 20.19
CA VAL A 348 -6.72 -7.68 20.69
C VAL A 348 -5.52 -6.86 21.13
N ILE A 349 -4.64 -7.42 21.98
CA ILE A 349 -3.47 -6.69 22.51
C ILE A 349 -2.53 -6.31 21.38
N SER A 350 -2.14 -7.27 20.53
CA SER A 350 -1.24 -7.00 19.40
C SER A 350 -1.86 -6.03 18.39
N GLY A 351 -3.17 -6.09 18.16
CA GLY A 351 -3.87 -5.19 17.24
C GLY A 351 -3.92 -3.75 17.76
N VAL A 352 -4.22 -3.55 19.05
CA VAL A 352 -4.23 -2.23 19.69
C VAL A 352 -2.83 -1.62 19.71
N VAL A 353 -1.81 -2.40 20.09
CA VAL A 353 -0.42 -1.95 20.14
C VAL A 353 0.10 -1.55 18.75
N GLN A 354 -0.18 -2.36 17.73
CA GLN A 354 0.16 -2.02 16.35
C GLN A 354 -0.59 -0.78 15.85
N THR A 355 -1.88 -0.67 16.16
CA THR A 355 -2.68 0.50 15.77
C THR A 355 -2.09 1.78 16.33
N TRP A 356 -1.79 1.81 17.62
CA TRP A 356 -1.22 2.98 18.28
C TRP A 356 0.09 3.41 17.64
N LYS A 357 0.99 2.45 17.34
CA LYS A 357 2.27 2.73 16.73
C LYS A 357 2.15 3.21 15.29
N LEU A 358 1.41 2.46 14.46
CA LEU A 358 1.30 2.69 13.02
C LEU A 358 0.50 3.97 12.70
N ALA A 359 -0.51 4.32 13.49
CA ALA A 359 -1.32 5.51 13.26
C ALA A 359 -0.73 6.80 13.87
N GLY A 360 0.40 6.71 14.59
CA GLY A 360 0.95 7.83 15.36
C GLY A 360 0.04 8.25 16.54
N GLY A 361 -0.73 7.30 17.08
CA GLY A 361 -1.76 7.53 18.10
C GLY A 361 -3.19 7.30 17.60
N PHE A 362 -4.19 7.44 18.48
CA PHE A 362 -5.60 7.15 18.16
C PHE A 362 -6.37 8.34 17.58
N GLY A 363 -5.82 9.55 17.65
CA GLY A 363 -6.53 10.78 17.27
C GLY A 363 -6.88 10.86 15.78
N ASN A 364 -6.07 10.26 14.92
CA ASN A 364 -6.14 10.42 13.46
C ASN A 364 -6.91 9.29 12.75
N LEU A 365 -7.53 8.36 13.48
CA LEU A 365 -8.13 7.15 12.92
C LEU A 365 -9.31 7.43 11.98
N THR A 366 -9.98 8.56 12.11
CA THR A 366 -11.09 8.95 11.21
C THR A 366 -10.64 9.71 9.98
N ASP A 367 -9.40 10.16 9.96
CA ASP A 367 -8.90 11.11 8.98
C ASP A 367 -8.27 10.38 7.79
N THR A 368 -7.71 9.19 8.03
CA THR A 368 -7.13 8.34 6.99
C THR A 368 -8.11 7.29 6.47
N THR A 369 -7.99 6.93 5.18
CA THR A 369 -8.68 5.76 4.61
C THR A 369 -8.30 4.49 5.36
N TRP A 370 -7.02 4.35 5.73
CA TRP A 370 -6.52 3.25 6.54
C TRP A 370 -7.26 3.14 7.89
N GLY A 371 -7.40 4.24 8.62
CA GLY A 371 -8.05 4.25 9.93
C GLY A 371 -9.55 3.95 9.83
N ARG A 372 -10.23 4.43 8.78
CA ARG A 372 -11.64 4.07 8.53
C ARG A 372 -11.82 2.58 8.22
N ILE A 373 -10.93 1.98 7.42
CA ILE A 373 -10.94 0.53 7.16
C ILE A 373 -10.64 -0.24 8.44
N LEU A 374 -9.70 0.23 9.26
CA LEU A 374 -9.38 -0.37 10.56
C LEU A 374 -10.57 -0.32 11.52
N LEU A 375 -11.29 0.79 11.60
CA LEU A 375 -12.50 0.91 12.42
C LEU A 375 -13.58 -0.06 11.96
N ALA A 376 -13.79 -0.19 10.64
CA ALA A 376 -14.71 -1.19 10.09
C ALA A 376 -14.25 -2.62 10.43
N LYS A 377 -12.96 -2.94 10.27
CA LYS A 377 -12.37 -4.24 10.65
C LYS A 377 -12.58 -4.53 12.13
N SER A 378 -12.40 -3.53 12.98
CA SER A 378 -12.55 -3.64 14.43
C SER A 378 -14.01 -3.87 14.83
N ALA A 379 -14.96 -3.17 14.20
CA ALA A 379 -16.39 -3.39 14.42
C ALA A 379 -16.80 -4.83 14.04
N VAL A 380 -16.33 -5.34 12.90
CA VAL A 380 -16.59 -6.74 12.49
C VAL A 380 -15.90 -7.74 13.43
N ALA A 381 -14.70 -7.43 13.92
CA ALA A 381 -14.01 -8.28 14.89
C ALA A 381 -14.73 -8.34 16.24
N VAL A 382 -15.25 -7.21 16.74
CA VAL A 382 -16.10 -7.17 17.95
C VAL A 382 -17.35 -8.00 17.73
N LEU A 383 -18.04 -7.85 16.59
CA LEU A 383 -19.19 -8.67 16.24
C LEU A 383 -18.83 -10.17 16.26
N LEU A 384 -17.71 -10.56 15.66
CA LEU A 384 -17.23 -11.94 15.65
C LEU A 384 -17.01 -12.49 17.08
N VAL A 385 -16.37 -11.72 17.97
CA VAL A 385 -16.19 -12.12 19.37
C VAL A 385 -17.54 -12.26 20.09
N THR A 386 -18.47 -11.33 19.87
CA THR A 386 -19.81 -11.41 20.48
C THR A 386 -20.60 -12.63 20.02
N LEU A 387 -20.53 -12.96 18.72
CA LEU A 387 -21.15 -14.16 18.15
C LEU A 387 -20.52 -15.43 18.75
N GLY A 388 -19.19 -15.49 18.88
CA GLY A 388 -18.51 -16.61 19.53
C GLY A 388 -18.92 -16.79 21.01
N GLY A 389 -19.13 -15.69 21.73
CA GLY A 389 -19.67 -15.68 23.09
C GLY A 389 -21.11 -16.24 23.14
N ALA A 390 -21.97 -15.78 22.23
CA ALA A 390 -23.35 -16.26 22.10
C ALA A 390 -23.39 -17.75 21.73
N SER A 391 -22.57 -18.20 20.78
CA SER A 391 -22.44 -19.61 20.39
C SER A 391 -22.03 -20.49 21.56
N ARG A 392 -21.08 -20.02 22.39
CA ARG A 392 -20.66 -20.74 23.60
C ARG A 392 -21.78 -20.80 24.64
N TRP A 393 -22.52 -19.71 24.82
CA TRP A 393 -23.65 -19.65 25.75
C TRP A 393 -24.78 -20.58 25.32
N LEU A 394 -25.18 -20.54 24.04
CA LEU A 394 -26.21 -21.40 23.46
C LEU A 394 -25.81 -22.88 23.54
N LEU A 395 -24.56 -23.21 23.21
CA LEU A 395 -24.07 -24.59 23.32
C LEU A 395 -24.17 -25.14 24.76
N LYS A 396 -24.00 -24.28 25.76
CA LYS A 396 -24.10 -24.66 27.18
C LYS A 396 -25.54 -24.85 27.67
N HIS A 397 -26.50 -24.05 27.18
CA HIS A 397 -27.88 -24.02 27.70
C HIS A 397 -28.88 -24.76 26.82
N GLU A 398 -28.76 -24.66 25.50
CA GLU A 398 -29.70 -25.21 24.52
C GLU A 398 -29.14 -26.44 23.77
N GLY A 399 -27.86 -26.75 23.96
CA GLY A 399 -27.17 -27.87 23.32
C GLY A 399 -26.66 -27.55 21.91
N PRO A 400 -26.22 -28.56 21.13
CA PRO A 400 -25.53 -28.35 19.85
C PRO A 400 -26.48 -27.99 18.68
N GLY A 401 -27.78 -27.84 18.94
CA GLY A 401 -28.78 -27.45 17.94
C GLY A 401 -28.39 -26.14 17.26
N GLY A 402 -28.22 -26.15 15.93
CA GLY A 402 -27.85 -24.94 15.18
C GLY A 402 -26.39 -24.50 15.28
N LEU A 403 -25.53 -25.20 16.04
CA LEU A 403 -24.10 -24.88 16.18
C LEU A 403 -23.40 -24.69 14.83
N ARG A 404 -23.69 -25.57 13.86
CA ARG A 404 -23.12 -25.46 12.52
C ARG A 404 -23.46 -24.15 11.82
N ARG A 405 -24.68 -23.63 12.00
CA ARG A 405 -25.11 -22.37 11.39
C ARG A 405 -24.35 -21.19 12.01
N MET A 406 -24.17 -21.22 13.33
CA MET A 406 -23.42 -20.18 14.05
C MET A 406 -21.94 -20.17 13.64
N VAL A 407 -21.28 -21.33 13.61
CA VAL A 407 -19.88 -21.46 13.17
C VAL A 407 -19.70 -21.01 11.72
N ILE A 408 -20.67 -21.28 10.83
CA ILE A 408 -20.65 -20.75 9.46
C ILE A 408 -20.73 -19.23 9.47
N THR A 409 -21.65 -18.63 10.23
CA THR A 409 -21.77 -17.17 10.35
C THR A 409 -20.48 -16.55 10.89
N GLU A 410 -19.89 -17.11 11.95
CA GLU A 410 -18.60 -16.68 12.49
C GLU A 410 -17.48 -16.78 11.46
N THR A 411 -17.42 -17.89 10.69
CA THR A 411 -16.43 -18.06 9.62
C THR A 411 -16.57 -16.96 8.57
N LEU A 412 -17.80 -16.61 8.18
CA LEU A 412 -18.06 -15.57 7.19
C LEU A 412 -17.67 -14.17 7.69
N CYS A 413 -17.91 -13.87 8.97
CA CYS A 413 -17.38 -12.66 9.60
C CYS A 413 -15.85 -12.65 9.61
N GLY A 414 -15.21 -13.80 9.88
CA GLY A 414 -13.75 -13.96 9.77
C GLY A 414 -13.24 -13.66 8.37
N LEU A 415 -13.92 -14.13 7.32
CA LEU A 415 -13.56 -13.81 5.93
C LEU A 415 -13.68 -12.31 5.64
N ALA A 416 -14.70 -11.63 6.17
CA ALA A 416 -14.82 -10.18 6.06
C ALA A 416 -13.65 -9.44 6.75
N VAL A 417 -13.23 -9.89 7.94
CA VAL A 417 -12.04 -9.36 8.63
C VAL A 417 -10.77 -9.53 7.78
N LEU A 418 -10.58 -10.69 7.13
CA LEU A 418 -9.44 -10.91 6.24
C LEU A 418 -9.49 -10.03 4.98
N GLY A 419 -10.68 -9.82 4.40
CA GLY A 419 -10.87 -8.92 3.27
C GLY A 419 -10.54 -7.48 3.60
N LEU A 420 -11.04 -6.98 4.74
CA LEU A 420 -10.70 -5.64 5.24
C LEU A 420 -9.21 -5.52 5.55
N ALA A 421 -8.58 -6.55 6.13
CA ALA A 421 -7.14 -6.56 6.36
C ALA A 421 -6.32 -6.51 5.06
N ALA A 422 -6.75 -7.20 3.99
CA ALA A 422 -6.08 -7.15 2.69
C ALA A 422 -6.14 -5.76 2.05
N GLY A 423 -7.24 -5.04 2.23
CA GLY A 423 -7.36 -3.63 1.83
C GLY A 423 -6.51 -2.70 2.70
N LEU A 424 -6.49 -2.93 4.02
CA LEU A 424 -5.73 -2.15 5.00
C LEU A 424 -4.23 -2.12 4.68
N VAL A 425 -3.65 -3.27 4.32
CA VAL A 425 -2.22 -3.38 3.98
C VAL A 425 -1.83 -2.48 2.81
N ALA A 426 -2.75 -2.24 1.87
CA ALA A 426 -2.49 -1.41 0.69
C ALA A 426 -2.48 0.11 0.97
N GLN A 427 -2.89 0.53 2.17
CA GLN A 427 -3.12 1.93 2.53
C GLN A 427 -2.06 2.40 3.52
N PRO A 428 -1.62 3.68 3.44
CA PRO A 428 -0.65 4.23 4.38
C PRO A 428 -1.30 4.38 5.77
N PRO A 429 -0.64 3.92 6.85
CA PRO A 429 -1.24 3.92 8.19
C PRO A 429 -1.31 5.29 8.83
N THR A 430 -0.29 6.10 8.61
CA THR A 430 -0.28 7.51 8.96
C THR A 430 -0.86 8.32 7.80
N LEU A 431 -1.28 9.55 8.11
CA LEU A 431 -1.05 10.63 7.16
C LEU A 431 0.49 10.77 7.10
N ALA A 432 1.20 9.90 6.38
CA ALA A 432 2.50 10.35 5.84
C ALA A 432 2.18 11.70 5.23
N GLU A 433 2.89 12.77 5.63
CA GLU A 433 2.54 14.15 5.27
C GLU A 433 2.28 14.14 3.77
N ARG A 434 0.99 14.11 3.36
CA ARG A 434 0.63 13.54 2.05
C ARG A 434 1.32 14.43 1.04
N SER A 435 2.38 13.92 0.44
CA SER A 435 3.25 14.76 -0.33
C SER A 435 2.89 14.55 -1.78
N LYS A 436 2.43 15.64 -2.37
CA LYS A 436 2.12 15.68 -3.78
C LYS A 436 2.72 16.97 -4.29
N VAL A 437 3.83 16.83 -5.00
CA VAL A 437 4.44 17.93 -5.74
C VAL A 437 3.31 18.62 -6.51
N PHE A 438 3.04 19.86 -6.14
CA PHE A 438 2.10 20.70 -6.83
C PHE A 438 2.87 21.40 -7.94
N THR A 439 2.37 21.34 -9.16
CA THR A 439 2.91 22.10 -10.29
C THR A 439 1.76 22.70 -11.07
N ALA A 440 1.86 23.97 -11.42
CA ALA A 440 0.90 24.66 -12.28
C ALA A 440 1.60 25.68 -13.17
N SER A 441 1.09 25.87 -14.38
CA SER A 441 1.48 26.96 -15.27
C SER A 441 0.34 27.97 -15.30
N LEU A 442 0.59 29.19 -14.80
CA LEU A 442 -0.39 30.26 -14.71
C LEU A 442 -0.08 31.28 -15.80
N THR A 443 -1.08 31.69 -16.58
CA THR A 443 -0.89 32.67 -17.65
C THR A 443 -1.87 33.82 -17.49
N GLU A 444 -1.35 35.05 -17.43
CA GLU A 444 -2.17 36.27 -17.36
C GLU A 444 -1.43 37.42 -18.05
N ALA A 445 -2.13 38.22 -18.87
CA ALA A 445 -1.55 39.35 -19.60
C ALA A 445 -0.24 39.03 -20.38
N GLY A 446 -0.09 37.78 -20.85
CA GLY A 446 1.10 37.30 -21.57
C GLY A 446 2.29 36.94 -20.67
N VAL A 447 2.18 37.11 -19.35
CA VAL A 447 3.14 36.58 -18.37
C VAL A 447 2.76 35.12 -18.09
N ILE A 448 3.73 34.21 -18.16
CA ILE A 448 3.58 32.82 -17.73
C ILE A 448 4.35 32.65 -16.42
N VAL A 449 3.74 32.03 -15.41
CA VAL A 449 4.39 31.67 -14.16
C VAL A 449 4.22 30.18 -13.94
N ASP A 450 5.32 29.43 -14.09
CA ASP A 450 5.40 28.05 -13.65
C ASP A 450 5.68 28.05 -12.15
N VAL A 451 4.77 27.48 -11.38
CA VAL A 451 4.90 27.30 -9.93
C VAL A 451 5.10 25.84 -9.60
N SER A 452 6.03 25.55 -8.70
CA SER A 452 6.07 24.30 -7.95
C SER A 452 5.98 24.52 -6.45
N ILE A 453 5.33 23.60 -5.75
CA ILE A 453 5.37 23.49 -4.30
C ILE A 453 5.73 22.06 -3.95
N THR A 454 6.91 21.90 -3.36
CA THR A 454 7.49 20.60 -2.97
C THR A 454 7.77 20.63 -1.48
N PRO A 455 7.38 19.61 -0.71
CA PRO A 455 6.77 18.35 -1.14
C PRO A 455 5.23 18.42 -1.29
N GLY A 456 4.62 19.60 -1.08
CA GLY A 456 3.20 19.84 -1.29
C GLY A 456 2.32 19.21 -0.21
N ARG A 457 2.70 19.37 1.06
CA ARG A 457 2.09 18.72 2.23
C ARG A 457 1.85 19.69 3.39
N VAL A 458 1.10 19.26 4.41
CA VAL A 458 1.05 19.98 5.69
C VAL A 458 2.45 20.01 6.30
N GLY A 459 2.90 21.17 6.77
CA GLY A 459 4.26 21.37 7.26
C GLY A 459 5.08 22.28 6.34
N SER A 460 6.39 22.07 6.31
CA SER A 460 7.32 22.90 5.53
C SER A 460 7.28 22.54 4.05
N ASN A 461 7.22 23.56 3.20
CA ASN A 461 7.26 23.43 1.75
C ASN A 461 8.22 24.47 1.15
N GLU A 462 8.91 24.06 0.10
CA GLU A 462 9.65 24.93 -0.81
C GLU A 462 8.75 25.31 -1.99
N VAL A 463 8.81 26.58 -2.38
CA VAL A 463 8.06 27.17 -3.48
C VAL A 463 9.06 27.66 -4.51
N HIS A 464 8.92 27.22 -5.77
CA HIS A 464 9.66 27.78 -6.89
C HIS A 464 8.69 28.50 -7.82
N LEU A 465 9.09 29.68 -8.29
CA LEU A 465 8.40 30.46 -9.31
C LEU A 465 9.35 30.73 -10.46
N VAL A 466 8.98 30.30 -11.66
CA VAL A 466 9.68 30.60 -12.90
C VAL A 466 8.79 31.45 -13.77
N ILE A 467 9.28 32.65 -14.08
CA ILE A 467 8.48 33.67 -14.73
C ILE A 467 8.97 33.86 -16.16
N THR A 468 8.07 33.70 -17.12
CA THR A 468 8.29 34.06 -18.52
C THR A 468 7.58 35.38 -18.82
N PRO A 469 8.31 36.48 -19.04
CA PRO A 469 7.75 37.77 -19.42
C PRO A 469 6.96 37.74 -20.75
N PRO A 470 6.13 38.76 -21.02
CA PRO A 470 5.36 38.85 -22.25
C PRO A 470 6.24 38.83 -23.50
N GLY A 471 5.89 37.98 -24.47
CA GLY A 471 6.64 37.78 -25.71
C GLY A 471 7.74 36.71 -25.60
N GLY A 472 7.83 35.97 -24.50
CA GLY A 472 8.71 34.81 -24.36
C GLY A 472 10.20 35.15 -24.24
N ASN A 473 10.54 36.42 -24.05
CA ASN A 473 11.93 36.82 -23.80
C ASN A 473 12.29 36.60 -22.32
N LEU A 474 13.55 36.31 -22.02
CA LEU A 474 14.04 36.15 -20.64
C LEU A 474 14.49 37.46 -20.00
N THR A 475 13.90 38.59 -20.40
CA THR A 475 14.24 39.86 -19.76
C THR A 475 13.87 39.76 -18.28
N PRO A 476 14.78 40.04 -17.33
CA PRO A 476 14.45 39.92 -15.92
C PRO A 476 13.24 40.79 -15.57
N VAL A 477 12.25 40.22 -14.88
CA VAL A 477 11.14 40.98 -14.31
C VAL A 477 11.66 41.90 -13.21
N VAL A 478 10.96 43.01 -12.97
CA VAL A 478 11.34 44.02 -11.97
C VAL A 478 11.21 43.46 -10.56
N GLY A 479 10.18 42.63 -10.33
CA GLY A 479 9.94 42.03 -9.02
C GLY A 479 8.84 40.98 -9.06
N THR A 480 8.79 40.18 -8.01
CA THR A 480 7.69 39.24 -7.76
C THR A 480 7.45 39.09 -6.27
N THR A 481 6.18 38.90 -5.89
CA THR A 481 5.79 38.53 -4.53
C THR A 481 4.78 37.40 -4.59
N ALA A 482 4.78 36.55 -3.57
CA ALA A 482 3.78 35.50 -3.44
C ALA A 482 3.23 35.44 -2.02
N ARG A 483 1.97 35.03 -1.90
CA ARG A 483 1.31 34.79 -0.61
C ARG A 483 0.32 33.64 -0.72
N MET A 484 0.09 32.95 0.38
CA MET A 484 -0.86 31.84 0.46
C MET A 484 -1.88 32.07 1.58
N SER A 485 -3.14 31.71 1.34
CA SER A 485 -4.22 31.80 2.34
C SER A 485 -5.07 30.53 2.36
N LEU A 486 -5.79 30.29 3.47
CA LEU A 486 -6.78 29.21 3.56
C LEU A 486 -8.11 29.77 4.09
N PRO A 487 -8.93 30.39 3.21
CA PRO A 487 -10.18 31.04 3.60
C PRO A 487 -11.16 30.11 4.32
N ALA A 488 -11.20 28.83 3.92
CA ALA A 488 -12.08 27.82 4.52
C ALA A 488 -11.83 27.58 6.02
N ARG A 489 -10.64 27.93 6.52
CA ARG A 489 -10.27 27.89 7.94
C ARG A 489 -10.02 29.27 8.54
N GLY A 490 -10.34 30.35 7.82
CA GLY A 490 -10.10 31.72 8.25
C GLY A 490 -8.62 32.08 8.38
N ILE A 491 -7.72 31.37 7.69
CA ILE A 491 -6.28 31.70 7.70
C ILE A 491 -6.03 32.83 6.70
N PRO A 492 -5.51 34.00 7.13
CA PRO A 492 -5.24 35.13 6.25
C PRO A 492 -4.07 34.86 5.31
N SER A 493 -3.83 35.75 4.35
CA SER A 493 -2.71 35.63 3.42
C SER A 493 -1.36 35.77 4.14
N VAL A 494 -0.60 34.69 4.17
CA VAL A 494 0.76 34.60 4.69
C VAL A 494 1.74 34.80 3.53
N PRO A 495 2.71 35.73 3.62
CA PRO A 495 3.68 35.95 2.57
C PRO A 495 4.65 34.77 2.44
N VAL A 496 5.04 34.45 1.20
CA VAL A 496 6.17 33.57 0.89
C VAL A 496 7.40 34.46 0.75
N THR A 497 8.41 34.24 1.58
CA THR A 497 9.67 34.99 1.48
C THR A 497 10.47 34.48 0.28
N LEU A 498 10.37 35.17 -0.85
CA LEU A 498 11.05 34.82 -2.10
C LEU A 498 12.46 35.41 -2.16
N GLN A 499 13.39 34.64 -2.73
CA GLN A 499 14.75 35.03 -3.06
C GLN A 499 15.01 34.68 -4.53
N ALA A 500 15.73 35.55 -5.24
CA ALA A 500 16.12 35.26 -6.61
C ALA A 500 17.20 34.17 -6.63
N SER A 501 16.93 33.07 -7.31
CA SER A 501 17.85 31.94 -7.50
C SER A 501 18.47 31.91 -8.89
N GLY A 502 17.88 32.64 -9.85
CA GLY A 502 18.38 32.79 -11.22
C GLY A 502 17.58 33.85 -11.98
N SER A 503 17.85 34.00 -13.27
CA SER A 503 17.07 34.92 -14.12
C SER A 503 15.60 34.50 -14.16
N ASN A 504 14.72 35.34 -13.64
CA ASN A 504 13.28 35.07 -13.49
C ASN A 504 12.92 33.80 -12.68
N HIS A 505 13.87 33.26 -11.91
CA HIS A 505 13.64 32.12 -11.02
C HIS A 505 13.74 32.58 -9.57
N TYR A 506 12.66 32.37 -8.83
CA TYR A 506 12.54 32.75 -7.43
C TYR A 506 12.19 31.55 -6.59
N THR A 507 12.84 31.43 -5.43
CA THR A 507 12.63 30.34 -4.48
C THR A 507 12.26 30.88 -3.12
N GLY A 508 11.44 30.15 -2.37
CA GLY A 508 11.07 30.52 -1.02
C GLY A 508 10.57 29.33 -0.23
N SER A 509 10.39 29.51 1.08
CA SER A 509 9.83 28.47 1.94
C SER A 509 8.60 28.99 2.67
N ILE A 510 7.64 28.09 2.90
CA ILE A 510 6.42 28.38 3.66
C ILE A 510 6.03 27.17 4.51
N THR A 511 5.49 27.42 5.70
CA THR A 511 4.89 26.38 6.55
C THR A 511 3.37 26.44 6.44
N LEU A 512 2.76 25.36 5.98
CA LEU A 512 1.31 25.21 5.80
C LEU A 512 0.73 24.36 6.94
N PRO A 513 0.11 24.94 7.97
CA PRO A 513 -0.25 24.23 9.19
C PRO A 513 -1.45 23.28 9.05
N PHE A 514 -2.21 23.36 7.94
CA PHE A 514 -3.44 22.61 7.76
C PHE A 514 -3.61 22.12 6.33
N ALA A 515 -4.20 20.93 6.21
CA ALA A 515 -4.72 20.42 4.94
C ALA A 515 -5.93 21.23 4.48
N GLY A 516 -6.11 21.34 3.17
CA GLY A 516 -7.19 22.06 2.50
C GLY A 516 -6.78 22.62 1.14
N GLU A 517 -7.72 23.25 0.45
CA GLU A 517 -7.41 24.01 -0.78
C GLU A 517 -6.94 25.41 -0.41
N TRP A 518 -5.62 25.61 -0.45
CA TRP A 518 -4.99 26.90 -0.24
C TRP A 518 -5.10 27.76 -1.49
N THR A 519 -5.24 29.07 -1.34
CA THR A 519 -5.17 30.02 -2.45
C THR A 519 -3.77 30.61 -2.50
N LEU A 520 -3.04 30.35 -3.58
CA LEU A 520 -1.78 31.00 -3.91
C LEU A 520 -2.05 32.22 -4.78
N GLU A 521 -1.51 33.37 -4.39
CA GLU A 521 -1.54 34.61 -5.17
C GLU A 521 -0.10 35.04 -5.45
N ILE A 522 0.19 35.32 -6.71
CA ILE A 522 1.51 35.75 -7.19
C ILE A 522 1.32 37.09 -7.89
N VAL A 523 2.06 38.11 -7.46
CA VAL A 523 2.10 39.42 -8.11
C VAL A 523 3.43 39.54 -8.81
N VAL A 524 3.40 39.69 -10.14
CA VAL A 524 4.60 39.88 -10.98
C VAL A 524 4.63 41.31 -11.50
N GLU A 525 5.82 41.92 -11.47
CA GLU A 525 6.10 43.21 -12.08
C GLU A 525 6.95 43.01 -13.34
N PRO A 526 6.36 42.70 -14.52
CA PRO A 526 7.13 42.40 -15.72
C PRO A 526 7.91 43.62 -16.26
N LYS A 527 7.42 44.83 -15.99
CA LYS A 527 8.04 46.12 -16.35
C LYS A 527 7.73 47.15 -15.28
N ALA A 528 8.50 48.24 -15.24
CA ALA A 528 8.22 49.36 -14.35
C ALA A 528 6.77 49.86 -14.57
N ASN A 529 6.02 50.03 -13.47
CA ASN A 529 4.61 50.45 -13.45
C ASN A 529 3.60 49.48 -14.10
N GLN A 530 3.98 48.22 -14.31
CA GLN A 530 3.06 47.17 -14.73
C GLN A 530 3.03 46.07 -13.67
N THR A 531 1.85 45.71 -13.18
CA THR A 531 1.63 44.59 -12.24
C THR A 531 0.63 43.61 -12.84
N VAL A 532 0.89 42.33 -12.63
CA VAL A 532 0.02 41.23 -13.04
C VAL A 532 -0.22 40.34 -11.83
N LEU A 533 -1.48 40.07 -11.51
CA LEU A 533 -1.87 39.14 -10.44
C LEU A 533 -2.26 37.81 -11.06
N LEU A 534 -1.61 36.74 -10.62
CA LEU A 534 -1.97 35.37 -10.95
C LEU A 534 -2.41 34.65 -9.67
N SER A 535 -3.37 33.75 -9.78
CA SER A 535 -3.86 32.98 -8.63
C SER A 535 -4.10 31.53 -8.99
N SER A 536 -3.86 30.63 -8.03
CA SER A 536 -4.13 29.20 -8.19
C SER A 536 -4.64 28.57 -6.90
N ALA A 537 -5.48 27.54 -7.04
CA ALA A 537 -5.86 26.67 -5.94
C ALA A 537 -4.80 25.57 -5.77
N VAL A 538 -4.23 25.49 -4.58
CA VAL A 538 -3.19 24.54 -4.18
C VAL A 538 -3.81 23.54 -3.20
N PRO A 539 -4.19 22.33 -3.65
CA PRO A 539 -4.69 21.31 -2.74
C PRO A 539 -3.54 20.76 -1.90
N ILE A 540 -3.58 21.03 -0.59
CA ILE A 540 -2.69 20.42 0.40
C ILE A 540 -3.47 19.29 1.08
N PRO A 541 -3.05 18.03 0.89
CA PRO A 541 -3.84 16.84 1.25
C PRO A 541 -3.79 16.42 2.73
#